data_AF-A0A0C9WWR4-F1
#
_entry.id   AF-A0A0C9WWR4-F1
#
_cell.length_a   1.000
_cell.length_b   1.000
_cell.length_c   1.000
_cell.angle_alpha   90.00
_cell.angle_beta   90.00
_cell.angle_gamma   90.00
#
_symmetry.space_group_name_H-M   'P 1'
#
loop_
_entity.id
_entity.type
_entity.pdbx_description
1 polymer ?
#
loop_
_entity_poly.entity_id
_entity_poly.type
_entity_poly.pdbx_seq_one_letter_code
_entity_poly.pdbx_strand_id
1 'polypeptide(L)'
;MLAWRAATRPASSLSRHFQAPRPRIIHNASFSARPAGLASKILLRKDGTPRSKVKGLAIGAAIFSTLTLTYAMLDLIHEYDQTNYLLTCLVHIQRADGDFGAVDLLEPSAALSYFRELCSSFTDVPPDVIDNFFQDVTRLVRSQGEPAVKAHRVLREVSEKVHEILVKSKGAEAWDTAVDVIRTLDGAIIDLTDLVEEAVGEDDDGKFVMYQRIKEQKAKDPGSRSNDYDIIG
;
A
#
# COMPACT_ATOMS: atom_id res chain seq x y z
N MET A 1 -26.84 -58.06 -22.94
CA MET A 1 -26.11 -58.71 -24.05
C MET A 1 -25.64 -57.61 -25.02
N LEU A 2 -24.36 -57.67 -25.45
CA LEU A 2 -23.74 -56.94 -26.59
C LEU A 2 -23.65 -55.40 -26.44
N ALA A 3 -22.60 -54.75 -25.94
CA ALA A 3 -21.18 -54.68 -26.34
C ALA A 3 -20.93 -54.15 -27.77
N TRP A 4 -20.67 -52.85 -27.95
CA TRP A 4 -19.89 -52.26 -29.07
C TRP A 4 -19.32 -50.90 -28.61
N ARG A 5 -18.13 -50.89 -28.00
CA ARG A 5 -16.79 -50.64 -28.58
C ARG A 5 -16.46 -49.15 -28.85
N ALA A 6 -15.50 -48.69 -28.07
CA ALA A 6 -14.70 -47.49 -28.24
C ALA A 6 -14.08 -47.39 -29.64
N ALA A 7 -14.14 -46.20 -30.22
CA ALA A 7 -13.36 -45.84 -31.40
C ALA A 7 -12.00 -45.28 -30.97
N THR A 8 -11.10 -46.15 -30.52
CA THR A 8 -9.66 -45.87 -30.52
C THR A 8 -9.14 -46.09 -31.93
N ARG A 9 -8.76 -45.01 -32.62
CA ARG A 9 -8.03 -45.11 -33.88
C ARG A 9 -6.56 -45.48 -33.59
N PRO A 10 -6.04 -46.57 -34.16
CA PRO A 10 -4.61 -46.84 -34.15
C PRO A 10 -3.98 -46.11 -35.34
N ALA A 11 -3.17 -45.09 -35.08
CA ALA A 11 -2.21 -44.61 -36.07
C ALA A 11 -0.96 -45.50 -35.98
N SER A 12 -1.05 -46.69 -36.57
CA SER A 12 0.09 -47.56 -36.79
C SER A 12 1.00 -46.97 -37.87
N SER A 13 2.29 -47.02 -37.58
CA SER A 13 3.41 -47.11 -38.53
C SER A 13 3.57 -45.99 -39.56
N LEU A 14 4.27 -44.93 -39.14
CA LEU A 14 5.38 -44.40 -39.94
C LEU A 14 6.62 -44.37 -39.05
N SER A 15 7.22 -45.55 -38.90
CA SER A 15 8.63 -45.75 -38.64
C SER A 15 9.42 -45.09 -39.79
N ARG A 16 9.49 -43.76 -39.78
CA ARG A 16 10.54 -43.04 -40.50
C ARG A 16 11.76 -43.18 -39.65
N HIS A 17 12.65 -44.05 -40.09
CA HIS A 17 14.04 -44.17 -39.69
C HIS A 17 14.50 -43.03 -38.79
N PHE A 18 14.50 -43.27 -37.47
CA PHE A 18 15.52 -42.72 -36.60
C PHE A 18 16.84 -43.35 -37.05
N GLN A 19 17.34 -42.87 -38.18
CA GLN A 19 18.75 -42.91 -38.47
C GLN A 19 19.33 -42.03 -37.37
N ALA A 20 19.73 -42.64 -36.27
CA ALA A 20 20.62 -41.99 -35.32
C ALA A 20 21.70 -41.32 -36.19
N PRO A 21 21.92 -40.00 -36.07
CA PRO A 21 22.96 -39.36 -36.84
C PRO A 21 24.22 -40.13 -36.53
N ARG A 22 24.78 -40.79 -37.56
CA ARG A 22 26.10 -41.41 -37.45
C ARG A 22 26.99 -40.35 -36.80
N PRO A 23 27.74 -40.66 -35.73
CA PRO A 23 28.75 -39.74 -35.26
C PRO A 23 29.68 -39.53 -36.46
N ARG A 24 29.58 -38.36 -37.10
CA ARG A 24 30.65 -37.89 -37.96
C ARG A 24 31.83 -37.81 -37.01
N ILE A 25 32.81 -38.68 -37.21
CA ILE A 25 34.15 -38.45 -36.71
C ILE A 25 34.56 -37.14 -37.38
N ILE A 26 34.39 -36.04 -36.63
CA ILE A 26 34.85 -34.73 -37.04
C ILE A 26 36.36 -34.86 -36.97
N HIS A 27 36.99 -35.01 -38.14
CA HIS A 27 38.41 -34.75 -38.33
C HIS A 27 38.77 -33.49 -37.54
N ASN A 28 39.74 -33.59 -36.63
CA ASN A 28 40.39 -32.53 -35.87
C ASN A 28 39.89 -31.13 -36.29
N ALA A 29 38.80 -30.68 -35.68
CA ALA A 29 38.46 -29.28 -35.73
C ALA A 29 39.62 -28.59 -35.02
N SER A 30 40.43 -27.86 -35.78
CA SER A 30 41.47 -27.00 -35.24
C SER A 30 40.84 -26.19 -34.12
N PHE A 31 41.25 -26.46 -32.89
CA PHE A 31 40.82 -25.71 -31.71
C PHE A 31 41.28 -24.26 -31.92
N SER A 32 40.41 -23.41 -32.45
CA SER A 32 40.73 -21.99 -32.52
C SER A 32 40.66 -21.48 -31.08
N ALA A 33 41.82 -21.22 -30.48
CA ALA A 33 41.89 -20.61 -29.16
C ALA A 33 41.04 -19.35 -29.15
N ARG A 34 40.21 -19.20 -28.13
CA ARG A 34 39.25 -18.10 -28.06
C ARG A 34 40.00 -16.77 -28.08
N PRO A 35 39.63 -15.80 -28.94
CA PRO A 35 40.30 -14.50 -28.96
C PRO A 35 40.20 -13.84 -27.58
N ALA A 36 41.30 -13.27 -27.08
CA ALA A 36 41.34 -12.66 -25.76
C ALA A 36 40.37 -11.46 -25.71
N GLY A 37 39.37 -11.53 -24.83
CA GLY A 37 38.36 -10.48 -24.69
C GLY A 37 37.14 -10.91 -23.86
N LEU A 38 36.44 -9.93 -23.27
CA LEU A 38 35.19 -10.16 -22.53
C LEU A 38 34.03 -10.53 -23.49
N ALA A 39 33.96 -9.90 -24.66
CA ALA A 39 32.93 -10.19 -25.66
C ALA A 39 32.99 -11.65 -26.16
N SER A 40 34.20 -12.17 -26.38
CA SER A 40 34.38 -13.57 -26.76
C SER A 40 33.98 -14.54 -25.64
N LYS A 41 33.97 -14.09 -24.37
CA LYS A 41 33.58 -14.84 -23.15
C LYS A 41 32.08 -15.06 -23.10
N ILE A 42 31.35 -14.08 -23.60
CA ILE A 42 29.89 -14.03 -23.62
C ILE A 42 29.36 -14.73 -24.87
N LEU A 43 30.00 -14.54 -26.03
CA LEU A 43 29.50 -15.03 -27.33
C LEU A 43 29.95 -16.45 -27.70
N LEU A 44 31.08 -16.92 -27.19
CA LEU A 44 31.66 -18.22 -27.55
C LEU A 44 31.72 -19.17 -26.34
N ARG A 45 31.62 -20.46 -26.58
CA ARG A 45 31.81 -21.52 -25.56
C ARG A 45 33.31 -21.73 -25.28
N LYS A 46 33.63 -22.52 -24.24
CA LYS A 46 35.02 -22.88 -23.91
C LYS A 46 35.71 -23.65 -25.04
N ASP A 47 34.95 -24.36 -25.87
CA ASP A 47 35.38 -25.08 -27.06
C ASP A 47 35.52 -24.18 -28.32
N GLY A 48 35.29 -22.87 -28.20
CA GLY A 48 35.39 -21.92 -29.32
C GLY A 48 34.16 -21.88 -30.24
N THR A 49 33.13 -22.70 -30.00
CA THR A 49 31.91 -22.68 -30.82
C THR A 49 30.99 -21.50 -30.44
N PRO A 50 30.28 -20.89 -31.41
CA PRO A 50 29.36 -19.78 -31.13
C PRO A 50 28.20 -20.27 -30.24
N ARG A 51 27.92 -19.54 -29.16
CA ARG A 51 26.72 -19.78 -28.34
C ARG A 51 25.48 -19.43 -29.15
N SER A 52 24.41 -20.22 -29.00
CA SER A 52 23.17 -19.98 -29.72
C SER A 52 22.53 -18.65 -29.31
N LYS A 53 22.48 -17.68 -30.23
CA LYS A 53 21.86 -16.37 -30.03
C LYS A 53 20.38 -16.49 -29.67
N VAL A 54 19.66 -17.45 -30.25
CA VAL A 54 18.23 -17.71 -29.98
C VAL A 54 18.02 -18.18 -28.55
N LYS A 55 18.87 -19.06 -28.03
CA LYS A 55 18.79 -19.51 -26.62
C LYS A 55 19.12 -18.37 -25.66
N GLY A 56 20.13 -17.55 -25.99
CA GLY A 56 20.47 -16.36 -25.20
C GLY A 56 19.35 -15.32 -25.18
N LEU A 57 18.72 -15.06 -26.34
CA LEU A 57 17.57 -14.17 -26.46
C LEU A 57 16.35 -14.72 -25.71
N ALA A 58 16.06 -16.02 -25.80
CA ALA A 58 14.97 -16.63 -25.05
C ALA A 58 15.18 -16.54 -23.53
N ILE A 59 16.40 -16.81 -23.04
CA ILE A 59 16.75 -16.67 -21.62
C ILE A 59 16.68 -15.20 -21.19
N GLY A 60 17.25 -14.28 -21.99
CA GLY A 60 17.22 -12.85 -21.70
C GLY A 60 15.81 -12.29 -21.68
N ALA A 61 14.96 -12.67 -22.65
CA ALA A 61 13.56 -12.29 -22.69
C ALA A 61 12.79 -12.86 -21.50
N ALA A 62 13.05 -14.10 -21.08
CA ALA A 62 12.43 -14.69 -19.90
C ALA A 62 12.84 -13.98 -18.61
N ILE A 63 14.12 -13.62 -18.45
CA ILE A 63 14.60 -12.84 -17.29
C ILE A 63 13.94 -11.46 -17.30
N PHE A 64 13.97 -10.76 -18.44
CA PHE A 64 13.37 -9.43 -18.57
C PHE A 64 11.87 -9.46 -18.28
N SER A 65 11.12 -10.40 -18.87
CA SER A 65 9.69 -10.54 -18.61
C SER A 65 9.40 -10.85 -17.15
N THR A 66 10.24 -11.66 -16.50
CA THR A 66 10.08 -11.97 -15.08
C THR A 66 10.32 -10.72 -14.24
N LEU A 67 11.38 -9.95 -14.51
CA LEU A 67 11.66 -8.70 -13.80
C LEU A 67 10.54 -7.67 -13.96
N THR A 68 10.05 -7.48 -15.18
CA THR A 68 8.93 -6.57 -15.44
C THR A 68 7.66 -7.03 -14.73
N LEU A 69 7.37 -8.34 -14.73
CA LEU A 69 6.22 -8.88 -14.02
C LEU A 69 6.34 -8.70 -12.50
N THR A 70 7.53 -8.94 -11.94
CA THR A 70 7.78 -8.71 -10.50
C THR A 70 7.61 -7.25 -10.15
N TYR A 71 8.10 -6.33 -10.96
CA TYR A 71 7.92 -4.89 -10.75
C TYR A 71 6.44 -4.49 -10.77
N ALA A 72 5.70 -4.91 -11.80
CA ALA A 72 4.26 -4.64 -11.88
C ALA A 72 3.46 -5.28 -10.73
N MET A 73 3.89 -6.44 -10.23
CA MET A 73 3.28 -7.07 -9.05
C MET A 73 3.54 -6.27 -7.78
N LEU A 74 4.72 -5.66 -7.61
CA LEU A 74 5.00 -4.80 -6.46
C LEU A 74 4.10 -3.56 -6.46
N ASP A 75 3.94 -2.92 -7.63
CA ASP A 75 3.04 -1.76 -7.77
C ASP A 75 1.60 -2.14 -7.41
N LEU A 76 1.14 -3.30 -7.89
CA LEU A 76 -0.20 -3.81 -7.61
C LEU A 76 -0.39 -4.16 -6.13
N ILE A 77 0.59 -4.82 -5.50
CA ILE A 77 0.53 -5.12 -4.05
C ILE A 77 0.42 -3.82 -3.26
N HIS A 78 1.20 -2.80 -3.64
CA HIS A 78 1.16 -1.51 -2.97
C HIS A 78 -0.22 -0.83 -3.07
N GLU A 79 -0.84 -0.84 -4.25
CA GLU A 79 -2.20 -0.29 -4.45
C GLU A 79 -3.26 -1.08 -3.65
N TYR A 80 -3.11 -2.41 -3.56
CA TYR A 80 -3.98 -3.24 -2.73
C TYR A 80 -3.81 -2.97 -1.23
N ASP A 81 -2.57 -2.81 -0.75
CA ASP A 81 -2.30 -2.50 0.65
C ASP A 81 -2.88 -1.14 1.04
N GLN A 82 -2.76 -0.13 0.17
CA GLN A 82 -3.41 1.18 0.35
C GLN A 82 -4.93 1.06 0.42
N THR A 83 -5.53 0.34 -0.53
CA THR A 83 -6.98 0.14 -0.58
C THR A 83 -7.48 -0.60 0.66
N ASN A 84 -6.77 -1.65 1.08
CA ASN A 84 -7.08 -2.43 2.27
C ASN A 84 -6.96 -1.57 3.54
N TYR A 85 -5.94 -0.72 3.65
CA TYR A 85 -5.80 0.22 4.75
C TYR A 85 -7.02 1.15 4.84
N LEU A 86 -7.40 1.82 3.73
CA LEU A 86 -8.55 2.73 3.70
C LEU A 86 -9.86 2.04 4.08
N LEU A 87 -10.12 0.85 3.53
CA LEU A 87 -11.32 0.07 3.87
C LEU A 87 -11.30 -0.37 5.34
N THR A 88 -10.15 -0.76 5.87
CA THR A 88 -10.01 -1.13 7.28
C THR A 88 -10.36 0.06 8.17
N CYS A 89 -9.82 1.24 7.88
CA CYS A 89 -10.16 2.47 8.61
C CYS A 89 -11.66 2.76 8.53
N LEU A 90 -12.27 2.66 7.34
CA LEU A 90 -13.70 2.89 7.15
C LEU A 90 -14.56 1.95 8.00
N VAL A 91 -14.23 0.65 8.07
CA VAL A 91 -14.96 -0.32 8.88
C VAL A 91 -14.89 0.02 10.37
N HIS A 92 -13.71 0.43 10.86
CA HIS A 92 -13.55 0.85 12.25
C HIS A 92 -14.35 2.13 12.56
N ILE A 93 -14.32 3.09 11.66
CA ILE A 93 -15.08 4.34 11.78
C ILE A 93 -16.59 4.08 11.76
N GLN A 94 -17.08 3.24 10.85
CA GLN A 94 -18.49 2.82 10.81
C GLN A 94 -18.92 2.11 12.09
N ARG A 95 -18.02 1.33 12.71
CA ARG A 95 -18.30 0.68 13.98
C ARG A 95 -18.44 1.69 15.12
N ALA A 96 -17.55 2.68 15.19
CA ALA A 96 -17.63 3.77 16.16
C ALA A 96 -18.88 4.65 15.92
N ASP A 97 -19.23 4.91 14.65
CA ASP A 97 -20.42 5.68 14.27
C ASP A 97 -21.75 4.99 14.62
N GLY A 98 -21.74 3.66 14.83
CA GLY A 98 -22.92 2.91 15.27
C GLY A 98 -23.54 3.46 16.57
N ASP A 99 -22.72 4.05 17.44
CA ASP A 99 -23.15 4.62 18.72
C ASP A 99 -23.41 6.15 18.66
N PHE A 100 -23.34 6.78 17.48
CA PHE A 100 -23.49 8.24 17.31
C PHE A 100 -24.76 8.78 17.99
N GLY A 101 -25.90 8.09 17.85
CA GLY A 101 -27.18 8.53 18.42
C GLY A 101 -27.23 8.53 19.96
N ALA A 102 -26.27 7.89 20.64
CA ALA A 102 -26.16 7.86 22.09
C ALA A 102 -25.17 8.92 22.65
N VAL A 103 -24.39 9.57 21.79
CA VAL A 103 -23.36 10.54 22.19
C VAL A 103 -23.94 11.95 22.24
N ASP A 104 -23.80 12.63 23.38
CA ASP A 104 -24.13 14.06 23.48
C ASP A 104 -22.96 14.92 23.01
N LEU A 105 -23.00 15.36 21.75
CA LEU A 105 -21.94 16.21 21.18
C LEU A 105 -21.95 17.65 21.74
N LEU A 106 -22.94 18.04 22.54
CA LEU A 106 -22.93 19.33 23.24
C LEU A 106 -21.99 19.29 24.46
N GLU A 107 -21.69 18.10 24.97
CA GLU A 107 -20.74 17.93 26.05
C GLU A 107 -19.30 17.81 25.50
N PRO A 108 -18.37 18.71 25.87
CA PRO A 108 -17.01 18.68 25.31
C PRO A 108 -16.22 17.41 25.61
N SER A 109 -16.42 16.79 26.77
CA SER A 109 -15.83 15.49 27.12
C SER A 109 -16.32 14.37 26.22
N ALA A 110 -17.63 14.32 25.96
CA ALA A 110 -18.25 13.29 25.15
C ALA A 110 -17.85 13.45 23.67
N ALA A 111 -17.88 14.67 23.14
CA ALA A 111 -17.42 14.97 21.78
C ALA A 111 -15.95 14.59 21.56
N LEU A 112 -15.08 14.86 22.53
CA LEU A 112 -13.66 14.47 22.48
C LEU A 112 -13.49 12.94 22.53
N SER A 113 -14.22 12.26 23.41
CA SER A 113 -14.16 10.80 23.53
C SER A 113 -14.60 10.12 22.23
N TYR A 114 -15.69 10.58 21.64
CA TYR A 114 -16.20 10.06 20.38
C TYR A 114 -15.24 10.33 19.22
N PHE A 115 -14.71 11.56 19.11
CA PHE A 115 -13.70 11.88 18.10
C PHE A 115 -12.42 11.03 18.25
N ARG A 116 -11.99 10.75 19.49
CA ARG A 116 -10.86 9.83 19.74
C ARG A 116 -11.16 8.41 19.27
N GLU A 117 -12.40 7.94 19.44
CA GLU A 117 -12.83 6.64 18.96
C GLU A 117 -12.84 6.57 17.43
N LEU A 118 -13.31 7.63 16.75
CA LEU A 118 -13.21 7.75 15.29
C LEU A 118 -11.76 7.69 14.80
N CYS A 119 -10.84 8.36 15.49
CA CYS A 119 -9.42 8.38 15.15
C CYS A 119 -8.66 7.11 15.55
N SER A 120 -9.24 6.23 16.36
CA SER A 120 -8.59 4.98 16.80
C SER A 120 -8.35 3.99 15.65
N SER A 121 -8.98 4.23 14.50
CA SER A 121 -8.80 3.45 13.28
C SER A 121 -7.46 3.68 12.58
N PHE A 122 -6.71 4.73 12.95
CA PHE A 122 -5.41 5.05 12.35
C PHE A 122 -4.31 4.19 12.97
N THR A 123 -3.97 3.08 12.32
CA THR A 123 -2.91 2.15 12.76
C THR A 123 -1.50 2.59 12.36
N ASP A 124 -1.40 3.60 11.50
CA ASP A 124 -0.18 4.17 10.93
C ASP A 124 0.54 5.13 11.88
N VAL A 125 -0.15 5.63 12.91
CA VAL A 125 0.42 6.54 13.89
C VAL A 125 0.73 5.78 15.18
N PRO A 126 1.94 5.91 15.76
CA PRO A 126 2.27 5.30 17.03
C PRO A 126 1.25 5.69 18.13
N PRO A 127 0.80 4.74 18.97
CA PRO A 127 -0.26 4.98 19.95
C PRO A 127 0.13 6.05 20.98
N ASP A 128 1.42 6.16 21.31
CA ASP A 128 1.97 7.21 22.17
C ASP A 128 1.80 8.61 21.57
N VAL A 129 1.94 8.74 20.24
CA VAL A 129 1.78 10.02 19.53
C VAL A 129 0.31 10.45 19.55
N ILE A 130 -0.60 9.53 19.26
CA ILE A 130 -2.05 9.77 19.33
C ILE A 130 -2.46 10.14 20.78
N ASP A 131 -2.01 9.37 21.76
CA ASP A 131 -2.38 9.58 23.16
C ASP A 131 -1.89 10.93 23.70
N ASN A 132 -0.66 11.32 23.35
CA ASN A 132 -0.10 12.63 23.72
C ASN A 132 -0.90 13.79 23.08
N PHE A 133 -1.25 13.68 21.78
CA PHE A 133 -2.10 14.67 21.11
C PHE A 133 -3.46 14.81 21.83
N PHE A 134 -4.15 13.68 22.11
CA PHE A 134 -5.45 13.73 22.78
C PHE A 134 -5.36 14.22 24.24
N GLN A 135 -4.24 14.01 24.93
CA GLN A 135 -4.01 14.62 26.24
C GLN A 135 -3.91 16.14 26.14
N ASP A 136 -3.22 16.67 25.14
CA ASP A 136 -3.09 18.11 24.93
C ASP A 136 -4.40 18.74 24.47
N VAL A 137 -5.18 18.09 23.59
CA VAL A 137 -6.54 18.52 23.23
C VAL A 137 -7.46 18.47 24.46
N THR A 138 -7.32 17.47 25.33
CA THR A 138 -8.08 17.40 26.60
C THR A 138 -7.75 18.58 27.50
N ARG A 139 -6.48 18.98 27.58
CA ARG A 139 -6.06 20.17 28.34
C ARG A 139 -6.63 21.43 27.72
N LEU A 140 -6.62 21.55 26.39
CA LEU A 140 -7.18 22.68 25.65
C LEU A 140 -8.68 22.83 25.88
N VAL A 141 -9.45 21.74 25.78
CA VAL A 141 -10.90 21.76 26.01
C VAL A 141 -11.23 22.13 27.46
N ARG A 142 -10.33 21.83 28.41
CA ARG A 142 -10.49 22.17 29.84
C ARG A 142 -9.98 23.57 30.21
N SER A 143 -9.16 24.22 29.38
CA SER A 143 -8.44 25.43 29.77
C SER A 143 -9.32 26.68 29.91
N GLN A 144 -10.60 26.59 29.53
CA GLN A 144 -11.60 27.68 29.51
C GLN A 144 -11.15 28.89 28.68
N GLY A 145 -11.99 29.34 27.75
CA GLY A 145 -11.68 30.49 26.89
C GLY A 145 -12.02 30.25 25.42
N GLU A 146 -11.68 31.21 24.57
CA GLU A 146 -11.99 31.16 23.14
C GLU A 146 -11.38 29.93 22.42
N PRO A 147 -10.12 29.52 22.67
CA PRO A 147 -9.55 28.32 22.03
C PRO A 147 -10.27 27.03 22.41
N ALA A 148 -10.74 26.91 23.66
CA ALA A 148 -11.51 25.75 24.12
C ALA A 148 -12.87 25.65 23.41
N VAL A 149 -13.55 26.78 23.19
CA VAL A 149 -14.82 26.84 22.46
C VAL A 149 -14.62 26.50 20.97
N LYS A 150 -13.53 26.97 20.36
CA LYS A 150 -13.16 26.62 18.99
C LYS A 150 -12.85 25.12 18.85
N ALA A 151 -12.04 24.56 19.76
CA ALA A 151 -11.72 23.13 19.75
C ALA A 151 -12.98 22.26 19.89
N HIS A 152 -13.88 22.61 20.82
CA HIS A 152 -15.15 21.91 20.96
C HIS A 152 -16.01 21.99 19.69
N ARG A 153 -16.07 23.16 19.05
CA ARG A 153 -16.78 23.34 17.78
C ARG A 153 -16.23 22.44 16.68
N VAL A 154 -14.91 22.39 16.51
CA VAL A 154 -14.25 21.51 15.51
C VAL A 154 -14.59 20.05 15.78
N LEU A 155 -14.47 19.59 17.05
CA LEU A 155 -14.81 18.23 17.43
C LEU A 155 -16.26 17.86 17.07
N ARG A 156 -17.21 18.77 17.35
CA ARG A 156 -18.63 18.57 17.05
C ARG A 156 -18.89 18.54 15.54
N GLU A 157 -18.47 19.59 14.82
CA GLU A 157 -18.74 19.75 13.39
C GLU A 157 -18.17 18.58 12.57
N VAL A 158 -16.98 18.11 12.94
CA VAL A 158 -16.34 16.98 12.26
C VAL A 158 -17.05 15.68 12.57
N SER A 159 -17.44 15.44 13.82
CA SER A 159 -18.20 14.26 14.23
C SER A 159 -19.54 14.18 13.48
N GLU A 160 -20.28 15.30 13.40
CA GLU A 160 -21.52 15.40 12.64
C GLU A 160 -21.31 15.18 11.14
N LYS A 161 -20.25 15.76 10.58
CA LYS A 161 -19.93 15.62 9.15
C LYS A 161 -19.52 14.21 8.77
N VAL A 162 -18.74 13.52 9.61
CA VAL A 162 -18.39 12.11 9.41
C VAL A 162 -19.66 11.26 9.40
N HIS A 163 -20.54 11.43 10.40
CA HIS A 163 -21.83 10.74 10.43
C HIS A 163 -22.66 11.01 9.17
N GLU A 164 -22.73 12.28 8.74
CA GLU A 164 -23.45 12.67 7.52
C GLU A 164 -22.89 11.99 6.26
N ILE A 165 -21.57 11.92 6.11
CA ILE A 165 -20.91 11.21 5.00
C ILE A 165 -21.29 9.73 5.04
N LEU A 166 -21.21 9.07 6.20
CA LEU A 166 -21.55 7.66 6.37
C LEU A 166 -23.03 7.36 6.08
N VAL A 167 -23.93 8.26 6.45
CA VAL A 167 -25.36 8.12 6.14
C VAL A 167 -25.64 8.31 4.64
N LYS A 168 -25.02 9.30 4.01
CA LYS A 168 -25.20 9.62 2.58
C LYS A 168 -24.57 8.59 1.64
N SER A 169 -23.48 7.96 2.07
CA SER A 169 -22.72 6.98 1.30
C SER A 169 -23.35 5.58 1.24
N LYS A 170 -24.54 5.37 1.81
CA LYS A 170 -25.26 4.10 1.72
C LYS A 170 -25.54 3.73 0.25
N GLY A 171 -24.73 2.83 -0.30
CA GLY A 171 -24.78 2.38 -1.71
C GLY A 171 -23.79 3.08 -2.65
N ALA A 172 -22.96 3.99 -2.15
CA ALA A 172 -21.83 4.56 -2.89
C ALA A 172 -20.61 3.62 -2.88
N GLU A 173 -19.58 3.95 -3.66
CA GLU A 173 -18.32 3.20 -3.62
C GLU A 173 -17.63 3.38 -2.26
N ALA A 174 -17.24 2.26 -1.65
CA ALA A 174 -16.63 2.25 -0.32
C ALA A 174 -15.28 2.98 -0.29
N TRP A 175 -14.54 2.96 -1.40
CA TRP A 175 -13.25 3.63 -1.50
C TRP A 175 -13.39 5.15 -1.45
N ASP A 176 -14.27 5.74 -2.26
CA ASP A 176 -14.55 7.19 -2.24
C ASP A 176 -15.00 7.65 -0.85
N THR A 177 -15.88 6.85 -0.23
CA THR A 177 -16.37 7.12 1.12
C THR A 177 -15.24 7.09 2.16
N ALA A 178 -14.35 6.11 2.09
CA ALA A 178 -13.21 6.00 2.98
C ALA A 178 -12.28 7.23 2.85
N VAL A 179 -11.99 7.64 1.61
CA VAL A 179 -11.17 8.82 1.33
C VAL A 179 -11.80 10.09 1.91
N ASP A 180 -13.09 10.31 1.69
CA ASP A 180 -13.79 11.51 2.17
C ASP A 180 -13.85 11.60 3.70
N VAL A 181 -14.13 10.47 4.36
CA VAL A 181 -14.15 10.39 5.83
C VAL A 181 -12.76 10.64 6.40
N ILE A 182 -11.73 9.97 5.87
CA ILE A 182 -10.35 10.11 6.36
C ILE A 182 -9.84 11.54 6.15
N ARG A 183 -10.10 12.15 4.98
CA ARG A 183 -9.75 13.56 4.74
C ARG A 183 -10.43 14.51 5.71
N THR A 184 -11.69 14.23 6.06
CA THR A 184 -12.44 15.03 7.02
C THR A 184 -11.84 14.93 8.43
N LEU A 185 -11.45 13.73 8.86
CA LEU A 185 -10.77 13.51 10.15
C LEU A 185 -9.36 14.13 10.15
N ASP A 186 -8.60 13.98 9.07
CA ASP A 186 -7.25 14.52 8.96
C ASP A 186 -7.24 16.05 8.99
N GLY A 187 -8.19 16.70 8.31
CA GLY A 187 -8.37 18.15 8.39
C GLY A 187 -8.67 18.61 9.82
N ALA A 188 -9.53 17.88 10.54
CA ALA A 188 -9.85 18.17 11.93
C ALA A 188 -8.65 18.04 12.87
N ILE A 189 -7.80 17.02 12.64
CA ILE A 189 -6.56 16.85 13.41
C ILE A 189 -5.65 18.05 13.18
N ILE A 190 -5.49 18.51 11.93
CA ILE A 190 -4.68 19.69 11.61
C ILE A 190 -5.23 20.94 12.31
N ASP A 191 -6.54 21.20 12.20
CA ASP A 191 -7.19 22.36 12.83
C ASP A 191 -7.04 22.32 14.37
N LEU A 192 -7.17 21.15 15.00
CA LEU A 192 -6.98 20.98 16.44
C LEU A 192 -5.51 21.14 16.84
N THR A 193 -4.58 20.68 16.01
CA THR A 193 -3.14 20.88 16.22
C THR A 193 -2.79 22.37 16.20
N ASP A 194 -3.31 23.14 15.24
CA ASP A 194 -3.11 24.59 15.16
C ASP A 194 -3.62 25.28 16.45
N LEU A 195 -4.80 24.89 16.93
CA LEU A 195 -5.36 25.44 18.18
C LEU A 195 -4.54 25.06 19.43
N VAL A 196 -3.92 23.88 19.46
CA VAL A 196 -3.04 23.47 20.55
C VAL A 196 -1.73 24.26 20.52
N GLU A 197 -1.13 24.46 19.35
CA GLU A 197 0.07 25.28 19.18
C GLU A 197 -0.17 26.73 19.63
N GLU A 198 -1.29 27.34 19.21
CA GLU A 198 -1.69 28.68 19.62
C GLU A 198 -1.87 28.81 21.15
N ALA A 199 -2.35 27.75 21.81
CA ALA A 199 -2.65 27.76 23.24
C ALA A 199 -1.45 27.44 24.14
N VAL A 200 -0.47 26.66 23.65
CA VAL A 200 0.72 26.24 24.43
C VAL A 200 1.85 27.28 24.32
N GLY A 201 1.90 28.06 23.24
CA GLY A 201 2.98 29.01 22.97
C GLY A 201 4.27 28.31 22.50
N GLU A 202 5.17 29.06 21.84
CA GLU A 202 6.39 28.56 21.18
C GLU A 202 7.46 27.96 22.13
N ASP A 203 7.20 27.85 23.43
CA ASP A 203 8.23 27.50 24.44
C ASP A 203 8.52 25.98 24.59
N ASP A 204 7.79 25.09 23.88
CA ASP A 204 8.02 23.63 23.93
C ASP A 204 8.43 23.07 22.55
N ASP A 205 9.69 23.31 22.17
CA ASP A 205 10.32 22.90 20.90
C ASP A 205 10.04 21.43 20.52
N GLY A 206 9.96 20.54 21.52
CA GLY A 206 9.71 19.10 21.29
C GLY A 206 8.30 18.78 20.80
N LYS A 207 7.30 19.51 21.32
CA LYS A 207 5.90 19.36 20.88
C LYS A 207 5.65 20.02 19.54
N PHE A 208 6.29 21.16 19.29
CA PHE A 208 6.20 21.83 18.00
C PHE A 208 6.67 20.92 16.84
N VAL A 209 7.81 20.25 17.01
CA VAL A 209 8.33 19.30 16.00
C VAL A 209 7.39 18.09 15.82
N MET A 210 6.78 17.61 16.90
CA MET A 210 5.81 16.52 16.85
C MET A 210 4.55 16.91 16.07
N TYR A 211 4.02 18.09 16.33
CA TYR A 211 2.84 18.62 15.65
C TYR A 211 3.11 18.94 14.18
N GLN A 212 4.27 19.50 13.87
CA GLN A 212 4.70 19.68 12.50
C GLN A 212 4.79 18.34 11.75
N ARG A 213 5.32 17.28 12.38
CA ARG A 213 5.33 15.93 11.79
C ARG A 213 3.92 15.39 11.58
N ILE A 214 2.99 15.61 12.51
CA ILE A 214 1.59 15.23 12.33
C ILE A 214 1.00 15.98 11.13
N LYS A 215 1.21 17.29 11.02
CA LYS A 215 0.74 18.09 9.87
C LYS A 215 1.34 17.58 8.55
N GLU A 216 2.63 17.29 8.51
CA GLU A 216 3.31 16.78 7.31
C GLU A 216 2.80 15.38 6.90
N GLN A 217 2.58 14.49 7.87
CA GLN A 217 1.99 13.17 7.61
C GLN A 217 0.52 13.27 7.19
N LYS A 218 -0.23 14.21 7.78
CA LYS A 218 -1.67 14.37 7.56
C LYS A 218 -2.03 15.18 6.30
N ALA A 219 -1.17 16.12 5.89
CA ALA A 219 -1.31 16.88 4.64
C ALA A 219 -1.02 16.05 3.39
N LYS A 220 -0.26 14.94 3.51
CA LYS A 220 -0.10 13.97 2.43
C LYS A 220 -1.45 13.31 2.13
N ASP A 221 -1.74 13.14 0.84
CA ASP A 221 -2.94 12.44 0.38
C ASP A 221 -3.06 11.08 1.09
N PRO A 222 -4.24 10.69 1.58
CA PRO A 222 -4.40 9.44 2.31
C PRO A 222 -4.01 8.22 1.45
N GLY A 223 -4.14 8.33 0.11
CA GLY A 223 -3.65 7.34 -0.85
C GLY A 223 -2.13 7.35 -1.09
N SER A 224 -1.34 8.13 -0.35
CA SER A 224 0.13 8.23 -0.51
C SER A 224 0.92 7.84 0.75
N ARG A 225 0.24 7.56 1.87
CA ARG A 225 0.88 7.33 3.19
C ARG A 225 1.65 6.02 3.32
N SER A 226 1.39 5.02 2.48
CA SER A 226 2.10 3.73 2.50
C SER A 226 3.54 3.82 1.98
N ASN A 227 4.00 4.96 1.45
CA ASN A 227 5.33 5.12 0.88
C ASN A 227 6.46 5.30 1.91
N ASP A 228 6.15 5.47 3.20
CA ASP A 228 7.16 5.83 4.20
C ASP A 228 7.77 4.61 4.94
N TYR A 229 7.44 3.37 4.56
CA TYR A 229 8.10 2.15 5.04
C TYR A 229 8.93 1.48 3.92
N ASP A 230 10.08 2.08 3.56
CA ASP A 230 11.30 1.36 3.11
C ASP A 230 12.31 2.33 2.46
N ILE A 231 13.03 3.10 3.28
CA ILE A 231 14.40 3.52 2.93
C ILE A 231 15.27 3.40 4.18
N ILE A 232 15.50 2.16 4.63
CA ILE A 232 16.72 1.82 5.36
C ILE A 232 17.46 0.84 4.47
N GLY A 233 18.39 1.38 3.67
CA GLY A 233 19.41 0.67 2.93
C GLY A 233 20.77 1.27 3.26
#